data_AF-X1NTZ0-F1
#
_entry.id   AF-X1NTZ0-F1
#
_cell.length_a   1.000
_cell.length_b   1.000
_cell.length_c   1.000
_cell.angle_alpha   90.00
_cell.angle_beta   90.00
_cell.angle_gamma   90.00
#
_symmetry.space_group_name_H-M   'P 1'
#
loop_
_entity.id
_entity.type
_entity.pdbx_description
1 polymer ?
#
loop_
_entity_poly.entity_id
_entity_poly.type
_entity_poly.pdbx_seq_one_letter_code
_entity_poly.pdbx_strand_id
1 'polypeptide(L)'
;PHLDSLEYLGGKSINKLIKLEKQGTEFALVGTNRPNYTIKLPEINPFTIGQLIFMIEIQTVFMGALFNINPLDQPGVETGKIYVYKKLGRRGY
;
A
#
# COMPACT_ATOMS: atom_id res chain seq x y z
N PRO A 1 -30.85 15.33 -16.27
CA PRO A 1 -30.35 14.83 -14.96
C PRO A 1 -30.78 15.77 -13.84
N HIS A 2 -31.45 15.27 -12.79
CA HIS A 2 -31.87 16.07 -11.64
C HIS A 2 -30.65 16.46 -10.79
N LEU A 3 -30.18 17.69 -10.97
CA LEU A 3 -29.04 18.27 -10.25
C LEU A 3 -29.34 18.43 -8.74
N ASP A 4 -30.62 18.40 -8.36
CA ASP A 4 -31.11 18.45 -6.98
C ASP A 4 -30.44 17.39 -6.10
N SER A 5 -30.10 16.22 -6.66
CA SER A 5 -29.41 15.13 -5.94
C SER A 5 -27.97 15.46 -5.54
N LEU A 6 -27.37 16.52 -6.07
CA LEU A 6 -25.98 16.92 -5.83
C LEU A 6 -25.84 18.18 -4.97
N GLU A 7 -26.94 18.81 -4.54
CA GLU A 7 -26.91 20.04 -3.75
C GLU A 7 -26.08 19.90 -2.46
N TYR A 8 -26.11 18.72 -1.84
CA TYR A 8 -25.33 18.42 -0.64
C TYR A 8 -23.81 18.49 -0.85
N LEU A 9 -23.32 18.52 -2.09
CA LEU A 9 -21.90 18.72 -2.42
C LEU A 9 -21.55 20.21 -2.52
N GLY A 10 -22.54 21.09 -2.72
CA GLY A 10 -22.37 22.52 -2.86
C GLY A 10 -21.61 23.15 -1.69
N GLY A 11 -20.61 23.97 -2.01
CA GLY A 11 -19.78 24.68 -1.02
C GLY A 11 -18.82 23.80 -0.21
N LYS A 12 -18.68 22.50 -0.53
CA LYS A 12 -17.71 21.60 0.13
C LYS A 12 -16.48 21.41 -0.73
N SER A 13 -15.32 21.27 -0.09
CA SER A 13 -14.10 20.92 -0.79
C SER A 13 -14.05 19.43 -1.11
N ILE A 14 -13.38 19.08 -2.21
CA ILE A 14 -13.11 17.69 -2.57
C ILE A 14 -12.33 16.97 -1.44
N ASN A 15 -11.40 17.65 -0.77
CA ASN A 15 -10.69 17.10 0.40
C ASN A 15 -11.66 16.69 1.52
N LYS A 16 -12.71 17.46 1.77
CA LYS A 16 -13.72 17.12 2.77
C LYS A 16 -14.50 15.88 2.34
N LEU A 17 -14.88 15.78 1.07
CA LEU A 17 -15.55 14.61 0.52
C LEU A 17 -14.68 13.35 0.63
N ILE A 18 -13.44 13.40 0.14
CA ILE A 18 -12.49 12.26 0.21
C ILE A 18 -12.28 11.80 1.66
N LYS A 19 -12.17 12.73 2.62
CA LYS A 19 -12.03 12.38 4.03
C LYS A 19 -13.26 11.64 4.58
N LEU A 20 -14.46 12.07 4.20
CA LEU A 20 -15.72 11.42 4.60
C LEU A 20 -15.86 10.04 3.95
N GLU A 21 -15.52 9.90 2.67
CA GLU A 21 -15.52 8.62 1.96
C GLU A 21 -14.56 7.61 2.59
N LYS A 22 -13.36 8.07 2.99
CA LYS A 22 -12.39 7.26 3.73
C LYS A 22 -12.98 6.76 5.06
N GLN A 23 -13.64 7.64 5.82
CA GLN A 23 -14.32 7.27 7.08
C GLN A 23 -15.49 6.30 6.86
N GLY A 24 -16.29 6.52 5.81
CA GLY A 24 -17.38 5.61 5.45
C GLY A 24 -16.87 4.21 5.08
N THR A 25 -15.75 4.15 4.35
CA THR A 25 -15.08 2.89 4.00
C THR A 25 -14.55 2.16 5.24
N GLU A 26 -13.90 2.88 6.16
CA GLU A 26 -13.46 2.30 7.45
C GLU A 26 -14.63 1.73 8.24
N PHE A 27 -15.74 2.46 8.33
CA PHE A 27 -16.95 2.01 9.01
C PHE A 27 -17.53 0.73 8.38
N ALA A 28 -17.60 0.66 7.05
CA ALA A 28 -18.08 -0.52 6.34
C ALA A 28 -17.17 -1.76 6.55
N LEU A 29 -15.84 -1.56 6.56
CA LEU A 29 -14.88 -2.63 6.83
C LEU A 29 -15.00 -3.16 8.26
N VAL A 30 -15.15 -2.27 9.25
CA VAL A 30 -15.40 -2.67 10.64
C VAL A 30 -16.71 -3.44 10.76
N GLY A 31 -17.79 -2.97 10.11
CA GLY A 31 -19.09 -3.65 10.10
C GLY A 31 -19.07 -5.05 9.48
N THR A 32 -18.04 -5.39 8.70
CA THR A 32 -17.85 -6.71 8.09
C THR A 32 -16.68 -7.49 8.70
N ASN A 33 -16.21 -7.09 9.89
CA ASN A 33 -15.08 -7.70 10.61
C ASN A 33 -13.80 -7.80 9.76
N ARG A 34 -13.53 -6.79 8.93
CA ARG A 34 -12.29 -6.67 8.15
C ARG A 34 -11.31 -5.74 8.89
N PRO A 35 -10.19 -6.27 9.42
CA PRO A 35 -9.18 -5.46 10.08
C PRO A 35 -8.63 -4.39 9.13
N ASN A 36 -8.45 -3.18 9.65
CA ASN A 36 -7.88 -2.06 8.92
C ASN A 36 -7.08 -1.16 9.87
N TYR A 37 -6.17 -0.38 9.30
CA TYR A 37 -5.39 0.61 10.03
C TYR A 37 -5.11 1.82 9.13
N THR A 38 -4.85 2.97 9.74
CA THR A 38 -4.47 4.20 9.04
C THR A 38 -3.10 4.67 9.52
N ILE A 39 -2.18 4.90 8.59
CA ILE A 39 -0.99 5.71 8.85
C ILE A 39 -1.32 7.16 8.49
N LYS A 40 -1.20 8.07 9.46
CA LYS A 40 -1.50 9.49 9.27
C LYS A 40 -0.21 10.30 9.30
N LEU A 41 0.11 10.93 8.17
CA LEU A 41 1.20 11.91 8.09
C LEU A 41 0.67 13.31 8.45
N PRO A 42 1.46 14.15 9.14
CA PRO A 42 1.06 15.52 9.46
C PRO A 42 1.01 16.42 8.21
N GLU A 43 1.86 16.15 7.22
CA GLU A 43 1.95 16.82 5.93
C GLU A 43 2.63 15.89 4.91
N ILE A 44 2.68 16.30 3.64
CA ILE A 44 3.40 15.57 2.58
C ILE A 44 4.63 16.38 2.18
N ASN A 45 5.78 15.95 2.66
CA ASN A 45 7.08 16.57 2.35
C ASN A 45 8.21 15.53 2.45
N PRO A 46 9.43 15.85 1.99
CA PRO A 46 10.55 14.89 2.02
C PRO A 46 10.83 14.31 3.42
N PHE A 47 10.65 15.11 4.48
CA PHE A 47 10.89 14.70 5.86
C PHE A 47 9.90 13.62 6.31
N THR A 48 8.59 13.89 6.19
CA THR A 48 7.51 12.98 6.59
C THR A 48 7.45 11.73 5.71
N ILE A 49 7.78 11.85 4.43
CA ILE A 49 7.90 10.69 3.52
C ILE A 49 9.12 9.83 3.88
N GLY A 50 10.26 10.44 4.24
CA GLY A 50 11.42 9.70 4.73
C GLY A 50 11.11 8.90 6.00
N GLN A 51 10.36 9.48 6.93
CA GLN A 51 9.87 8.76 8.12
C GLN A 51 9.00 7.56 7.76
N LEU A 52 8.06 7.72 6.82
CA LEU A 52 7.19 6.63 6.36
C LEU A 52 7.99 5.48 5.74
N ILE A 53 8.93 5.80 4.85
CA ILE A 53 9.77 4.81 4.16
C ILE A 53 10.56 4.01 5.20
N PHE A 54 11.30 4.69 6.07
CA PHE A 54 12.14 4.03 7.06
C PHE A 54 11.31 3.18 8.04
N MET A 55 10.13 3.66 8.45
CA MET A 55 9.21 2.88 9.28
C MET A 55 8.80 1.57 8.60
N ILE A 56 8.47 1.58 7.30
CA ILE A 56 8.08 0.38 6.55
C ILE A 56 9.26 -0.55 6.30
N GLU A 57 10.46 -0.03 6.05
CA GLU A 57 11.69 -0.83 5.95
C GLU A 57 11.95 -1.61 7.24
N ILE A 58 11.91 -0.94 8.39
CA ILE A 58 12.09 -1.58 9.70
C ILE A 58 10.96 -2.59 10.00
N GLN A 59 9.71 -2.23 9.69
CA GLN A 59 8.58 -3.16 9.82
C GLN A 59 8.79 -4.45 9.02
N THR A 60 9.34 -4.33 7.81
CA THR A 60 9.63 -5.49 6.94
C THR A 60 10.69 -6.40 7.57
N VAL A 61 11.77 -5.83 8.12
CA VAL A 61 12.82 -6.59 8.81
C VAL A 61 12.25 -7.31 10.04
N PHE A 62 11.44 -6.62 10.84
CA PHE A 62 10.79 -7.21 12.01
C PHE A 62 9.83 -8.34 11.62
N MET A 63 9.05 -8.16 10.55
CA MET A 63 8.19 -9.23 10.03
C MET A 63 8.98 -10.46 9.60
N GLY A 64 10.15 -10.29 8.96
CA GLY A 64 11.02 -11.40 8.62
C GLY A 64 11.40 -12.25 9.85
N ALA A 65 11.82 -11.57 10.93
CA ALA A 65 12.11 -12.24 12.19
C ALA A 65 10.87 -12.91 12.81
N LEU A 66 9.73 -12.24 12.85
CA LEU A 66 8.47 -12.77 13.39
C LEU A 66 7.96 -13.99 12.60
N PHE A 67 8.19 -14.03 11.29
CA PHE A 67 7.79 -15.12 10.42
C PHE A 67 8.87 -16.19 10.25
N ASN A 68 10.03 -16.04 10.90
CA ASN A 68 11.18 -16.94 10.80
C ASN A 68 11.64 -17.16 9.35
N ILE A 69 11.74 -16.06 8.58
CA ILE A 69 12.27 -16.02 7.21
C ILE A 69 13.40 -14.99 7.11
N ASN A 70 14.20 -15.07 6.05
CA ASN A 70 15.15 -14.01 5.72
C ASN A 70 14.42 -12.90 4.93
N PRO A 71 14.26 -11.68 5.48
CA PRO A 71 13.61 -10.59 4.74
C PRO A 71 14.54 -9.89 3.73
N LEU A 72 15.81 -10.29 3.65
CA LEU A 72 16.85 -9.63 2.86
C LEU A 72 17.38 -10.49 1.70
N ASP A 73 16.69 -11.58 1.35
CA ASP A 73 16.99 -12.38 0.17
C ASP A 73 15.78 -12.52 -0.78
N GLN A 74 16.05 -13.09 -1.98
CA GLN A 74 15.05 -13.26 -3.02
C GLN A 74 15.33 -14.46 -3.94
N PRO A 75 15.58 -15.68 -3.42
CA PRO A 75 16.08 -16.82 -4.22
C PRO A 75 15.16 -17.22 -5.39
N GLY A 76 13.84 -16.99 -5.27
CA GLY A 76 12.86 -17.34 -6.31
C GLY A 76 13.06 -16.63 -7.65
N VAL A 77 13.71 -15.45 -7.66
CA VAL A 77 13.89 -14.67 -8.90
C VAL A 77 14.84 -15.34 -9.89
N GLU A 78 15.78 -16.14 -9.40
CA GLU A 78 16.79 -16.79 -10.23
C GLU A 78 16.18 -17.88 -11.12
N THR A 79 15.14 -18.56 -10.64
CA THR A 79 14.45 -19.60 -11.41
C THR A 79 13.85 -19.03 -12.69
N GLY A 80 13.21 -17.85 -12.61
CA GLY A 80 12.67 -17.16 -13.79
C GLY A 80 13.75 -16.72 -14.77
N LYS A 81 14.88 -16.20 -14.26
CA LYS A 81 16.03 -15.82 -15.09
C LYS A 81 16.60 -17.02 -15.85
N ILE A 82 16.84 -18.14 -15.16
CA ILE A 82 17.38 -19.37 -15.75
C ILE A 82 16.46 -19.90 -16.85
N TYR A 83 15.14 -19.89 -16.64
CA TYR A 83 14.18 -20.31 -17.65
C TYR A 83 14.32 -19.49 -18.95
N VAL A 84 14.37 -18.16 -18.83
CA VAL A 84 14.54 -17.25 -19.98
C VAL A 84 15.88 -17.49 -20.67
N TYR A 85 16.97 -17.65 -19.91
CA TYR A 85 18.29 -17.92 -20.48
C TYR A 85 18.32 -19.20 -21.32
N LYS A 86 17.70 -20.28 -20.83
CA LYS A 86 17.56 -21.55 -21.56
C LYS A 86 16.74 -21.37 -22.84
N LYS A 87 15.61 -20.67 -22.76
CA LYS A 87 14.71 -20.46 -23.91
C LYS A 87 15.32 -19.60 -25.01
N LEU A 88 16.23 -18.69 -24.66
CA LEU A 88 16.93 -17.84 -25.61
C LEU A 88 18.30 -18.41 -26.05
N GLY A 89 18.66 -19.62 -25.59
CA GLY A 89 19.91 -20.27 -25.99
C GLY A 89 21.19 -19.59 -25.47
N ARG A 90 21.12 -18.93 -24.32
CA ARG A 90 22.30 -18.29 -23.71
C ARG A 90 23.33 -19.35 -23.34
N ARG A 91 24.54 -19.26 -23.91
CA ARG A 91 25.63 -20.21 -23.65
C ARG A 91 25.90 -20.34 -22.15
N GLY A 92 25.94 -21.58 -21.65
CA GLY A 92 26.19 -21.89 -20.24
C GLY A 92 24.96 -21.89 -19.32
N TYR A 93 23.74 -21.82 -19.89
CA TYR A 93 22.47 -21.89 -19.15
C TYR A 93 21.50 -22.88 -19.78
#